data_AF-A0A650EL11-F1
#
_entry.id   AF-A0A650EL11-F1
#
_cell.length_a   1.000
_cell.length_b   1.000
_cell.length_c   1.000
_cell.angle_alpha   90.00
_cell.angle_beta   90.00
_cell.angle_gamma   90.00
#
_symmetry.space_group_name_H-M   'P 1'
#
loop_
_entity.id
_entity.type
_entity.pdbx_description
1 polymer ?
#
loop_
_entity_poly.entity_id
_entity_poly.type
_entity_poly.pdbx_seq_one_letter_code
_entity_poly.pdbx_strand_id
1 'polypeptide(L)'
;MNEILKKIKYFFLSIKEKDLQDKLKKTTKKSFINKTSKKVIGGAADLILNSETLKLVEDVKNNVSAIVKKTNCNPDELLAYIKAAKTPVYKINNADKFLNIIKEEEGLIYEKRGFEALYLGFLTGQGVTFKTSPMFVLRDGVIDKFYMLHNFYRWYSLKSDLPGFEYDTQKKFKTFLFDNSEDLMKGLSLEAIISLQEAIARDQEATAFVLEYTKHTDGSKKVIEKIKNDGGANI
;
A
#
# COMPACT_ATOMS: atom_id res chain seq x y z
N MET A 1 52.67 8.47 -33.56
CA MET A 1 51.87 7.45 -32.84
C MET A 1 50.43 7.58 -33.31
N ASN A 2 50.02 6.71 -34.22
CA ASN A 2 49.06 7.01 -35.30
C ASN A 2 47.62 7.28 -34.83
N GLU A 3 47.05 8.38 -35.33
CA GLU A 3 45.63 8.78 -35.26
C GLU A 3 44.65 7.62 -35.51
N ILE A 4 45.05 6.68 -36.36
CA ILE A 4 44.27 5.48 -36.72
C ILE A 4 44.12 4.53 -35.53
N LEU A 5 45.18 4.31 -34.74
CA LEU A 5 45.13 3.47 -33.53
C LEU A 5 44.26 4.10 -32.44
N LYS A 6 44.27 5.44 -32.32
CA LYS A 6 43.35 6.16 -31.44
C LYS A 6 41.90 5.97 -31.88
N LYS A 7 41.58 6.14 -33.17
CA LYS A 7 40.22 5.94 -33.69
C LYS A 7 39.70 4.52 -33.47
N ILE A 8 40.54 3.50 -33.67
CA ILE A 8 40.17 2.10 -33.41
C ILE A 8 39.91 1.89 -31.91
N LYS A 9 40.76 2.43 -31.02
CA LYS A 9 40.56 2.35 -29.57
C LYS A 9 39.24 3.02 -29.13
N TYR A 10 38.93 4.21 -29.66
CA TYR A 10 37.67 4.90 -29.39
C TYR A 10 36.44 4.15 -29.92
N PHE A 11 36.56 3.45 -31.05
CA PHE A 11 35.50 2.61 -31.58
C PHE A 11 35.22 1.39 -30.69
N PHE A 12 36.26 0.71 -30.19
CA PHE A 12 36.07 -0.38 -29.23
C PHE A 12 35.53 0.12 -27.89
N LEU A 13 35.95 1.31 -27.43
CA LEU A 13 35.40 1.95 -26.25
C LEU A 13 33.91 2.28 -26.43
N SER A 14 33.49 2.80 -27.59
CA SER A 14 32.09 3.13 -27.83
C SER A 14 31.19 1.90 -27.98
N ILE A 15 31.71 0.78 -28.49
CA ILE A 15 31.00 -0.51 -28.48
C ILE A 15 30.84 -1.02 -27.05
N LYS A 16 31.91 -1.00 -26.24
CA LYS A 16 31.83 -1.37 -24.83
C LYS A 16 30.88 -0.45 -24.05
N GLU A 17 30.89 0.84 -24.35
CA GLU A 17 29.98 1.81 -23.75
C GLU A 17 28.53 1.55 -24.14
N LYS A 18 28.25 1.18 -25.40
CA LYS A 18 26.91 0.76 -25.83
C LYS A 18 26.44 -0.52 -25.14
N ASP A 19 27.29 -1.54 -25.03
CA ASP A 19 26.97 -2.79 -24.31
C ASP A 19 26.74 -2.53 -22.82
N LEU A 20 27.56 -1.67 -22.20
CA LEU A 20 27.35 -1.21 -20.82
C LEU A 20 26.05 -0.41 -20.68
N GLN A 21 25.74 0.50 -21.59
CA GLN A 21 24.49 1.26 -21.60
C GLN A 21 23.28 0.36 -21.79
N ASP A 22 23.35 -0.67 -22.63
CA ASP A 22 22.25 -1.61 -22.83
C ASP A 22 22.05 -2.55 -21.63
N LYS A 23 23.14 -2.94 -20.95
CA LYS A 23 23.07 -3.64 -19.65
C LYS A 23 22.50 -2.74 -18.55
N LEU A 24 22.89 -1.46 -18.54
CA LEU A 24 22.43 -0.45 -17.58
C LEU A 24 21.02 0.06 -17.89
N LYS A 25 20.49 -0.03 -19.12
CA LYS A 25 19.12 0.39 -19.45
C LYS A 25 18.06 -0.33 -18.61
N LYS A 26 18.34 -1.57 -18.18
CA LYS A 26 17.46 -2.33 -17.27
C LYS A 26 17.45 -1.78 -15.84
N THR A 27 18.51 -1.10 -15.41
CA THR A 27 18.68 -0.54 -14.06
C THR A 27 18.59 0.99 -14.01
N THR A 28 18.66 1.67 -15.16
CA THR A 28 18.85 3.14 -15.28
C THR A 28 17.75 3.78 -16.15
N LYS A 29 16.50 3.32 -16.02
CA LYS A 29 15.37 4.08 -16.60
C LYS A 29 15.24 5.40 -15.85
N LYS A 30 15.41 6.50 -16.59
CA LYS A 30 15.41 7.89 -16.07
C LYS A 30 14.01 8.44 -15.75
N SER A 31 12.96 7.64 -15.90
CA SER A 31 11.60 8.07 -15.59
C SER A 31 10.70 6.88 -15.29
N PHE A 32 9.94 6.98 -14.22
CA PHE A 32 8.89 6.06 -13.83
C PHE A 32 7.54 6.78 -13.91
N ILE A 33 6.55 6.13 -14.51
CA ILE A 33 5.17 6.61 -14.56
C ILE A 33 4.33 5.56 -13.83
N ASN A 34 3.80 5.92 -12.67
CA ASN A 34 2.71 5.20 -12.01
C ASN A 34 1.36 5.87 -12.32
N LYS A 35 0.25 5.21 -11.98
CA LYS A 35 -1.13 5.63 -12.23
C LYS A 35 -1.42 7.10 -11.90
N THR A 36 -0.84 7.64 -10.83
CA THR A 36 -1.07 9.03 -10.39
C THR A 36 0.20 9.85 -10.24
N SER A 37 1.38 9.29 -10.55
CA SER A 37 2.67 9.96 -10.33
C SER A 37 3.62 9.70 -11.50
N LYS A 38 4.16 10.77 -12.09
CA LYS A 38 5.30 10.66 -13.02
C LYS A 38 6.54 11.15 -12.29
N LYS A 39 7.43 10.22 -11.94
CA LYS A 39 8.72 10.50 -11.31
C LYS A 39 9.81 10.49 -12.38
N VAL A 40 10.26 11.67 -12.81
CA VAL A 40 11.41 11.81 -13.73
C VAL A 40 12.66 11.94 -12.88
N ILE A 41 13.57 10.97 -12.99
CA ILE A 41 14.82 10.90 -12.23
C ILE A 41 15.95 11.30 -13.17
N GLY A 42 16.32 12.57 -13.10
CA GLY A 42 17.36 13.18 -13.93
C GLY A 42 18.28 14.10 -13.14
N GLY A 43 19.41 13.57 -12.67
CA GLY A 43 20.72 14.21 -12.54
C GLY A 43 20.94 15.38 -11.56
N ALA A 44 19.95 16.23 -11.26
CA ALA A 44 20.16 17.40 -10.40
C ALA A 44 18.88 17.99 -9.78
N ALA A 45 17.70 17.49 -10.15
CA ALA A 45 16.45 17.85 -9.52
C ALA A 45 15.48 16.67 -9.68
N ASP A 46 15.14 16.03 -8.57
CA ASP A 46 13.98 15.14 -8.50
C ASP A 46 12.72 15.99 -8.75
N LEU A 47 12.33 16.16 -10.02
CA LEU A 47 11.02 16.72 -10.38
C LEU A 47 9.97 15.64 -10.11
N ILE A 48 9.62 15.49 -8.82
CA ILE A 48 8.49 14.68 -8.40
C ILE A 48 7.25 15.53 -8.65
N LEU A 49 6.45 15.15 -9.64
CA LEU A 49 5.06 15.62 -9.77
C LEU A 49 4.22 14.98 -8.64
N ASN A 50 4.57 15.29 -7.38
CA ASN A 50 3.99 14.74 -6.15
C ASN A 50 2.68 15.43 -5.75
N SER A 51 2.40 16.61 -6.32
CA SER A 51 1.31 17.46 -5.84
C SER A 51 -0.06 16.79 -5.96
N GLU A 52 -0.30 15.99 -6.99
CA GLU A 52 -1.57 15.26 -7.16
C GLU A 52 -1.70 14.11 -6.15
N THR A 53 -0.65 13.29 -5.99
CA THR A 53 -0.64 12.21 -5.00
C THR A 53 -0.78 12.74 -3.57
N LEU A 54 -0.11 13.86 -3.23
CA LEU A 54 -0.25 14.50 -1.92
C LEU A 54 -1.68 15.00 -1.67
N LYS A 55 -2.30 15.64 -2.67
CA LYS A 55 -3.71 16.05 -2.58
C LYS A 55 -4.63 14.85 -2.37
N LEU A 56 -4.44 13.76 -3.13
CA LEU A 56 -5.22 12.55 -2.95
C LEU A 56 -5.02 11.94 -1.56
N VAL A 57 -3.81 11.94 -1.01
CA VAL A 57 -3.53 11.48 0.36
C VAL A 57 -4.27 12.34 1.40
N GLU A 58 -4.24 13.67 1.24
CA GLU A 58 -4.98 14.58 2.11
C GLU A 58 -6.50 14.38 2.00
N ASP A 59 -7.02 14.23 0.78
CA ASP A 59 -8.44 13.96 0.52
C ASP A 59 -8.87 12.62 1.15
N VAL A 60 -8.06 11.57 1.02
CA VAL A 60 -8.29 10.28 1.68
C VAL A 60 -8.33 10.48 3.20
N LYS A 61 -7.34 11.18 3.77
CA LYS A 61 -7.30 11.45 5.23
C LYS A 61 -8.54 12.19 5.72
N ASN A 62 -8.96 13.24 5.00
CA ASN A 62 -10.11 14.06 5.36
C ASN A 62 -11.42 13.27 5.24
N ASN A 63 -11.60 12.53 4.15
CA ASN A 63 -12.80 11.73 3.94
C ASN A 63 -12.91 10.57 4.92
N VAL A 64 -11.82 9.83 5.16
CA VAL A 64 -11.80 8.76 6.17
C VAL A 64 -12.08 9.34 7.55
N SER A 65 -11.48 10.48 7.92
CA SER A 65 -11.78 11.16 9.19
C SER A 65 -13.27 11.51 9.32
N ALA A 66 -13.89 12.03 8.26
CA ALA A 66 -15.31 12.36 8.26
C ALA A 66 -16.21 11.12 8.42
N ILE A 67 -15.88 10.02 7.75
CA ILE A 67 -16.63 8.75 7.85
C ILE A 67 -16.48 8.15 9.25
N VAL A 68 -15.25 8.11 9.77
CA VAL A 68 -14.94 7.52 11.08
C VAL A 68 -15.58 8.33 12.22
N LYS A 69 -15.62 9.66 12.12
CA LYS A 69 -16.33 10.52 13.07
C LYS A 69 -17.83 10.26 13.08
N LYS A 70 -18.44 10.06 11.91
CA LYS A 70 -19.89 9.76 11.79
C LYS A 70 -20.24 8.38 12.34
N THR A 71 -19.37 7.40 12.11
CA THR A 71 -19.58 5.99 12.49
C THR A 71 -19.00 5.64 13.87
N ASN A 72 -18.41 6.62 14.56
CA ASN A 72 -17.70 6.44 15.84
C ASN A 72 -16.64 5.30 15.79
N CYS A 73 -16.05 5.06 14.61
CA CYS A 73 -15.13 3.94 14.37
C CYS A 73 -15.73 2.55 14.68
N ASN A 74 -17.04 2.37 14.51
CA ASN A 74 -17.70 1.09 14.67
C ASN A 74 -17.33 0.15 13.51
N PRO A 75 -16.69 -1.01 13.76
CA PRO A 75 -16.26 -1.93 12.71
C PRO A 75 -17.39 -2.40 11.79
N ASP A 76 -18.59 -2.65 12.32
CA ASP A 76 -19.71 -3.15 11.51
C ASP A 76 -20.24 -2.07 10.56
N GLU A 77 -20.25 -0.80 10.97
CA GLU A 77 -20.64 0.33 10.12
C GLU A 77 -19.60 0.59 9.03
N LEU A 78 -18.31 0.48 9.36
CA LEU A 78 -17.23 0.57 8.36
C LEU A 78 -17.34 -0.56 7.33
N LEU A 79 -17.66 -1.78 7.75
CA LEU A 79 -17.93 -2.89 6.85
C LEU A 79 -19.19 -2.69 6.00
N ALA A 80 -20.25 -2.10 6.56
CA ALA A 80 -21.45 -1.75 5.81
C ALA A 80 -21.12 -0.71 4.71
N TYR A 81 -20.26 0.26 5.00
CA TYR A 81 -19.77 1.23 4.02
C TYR A 81 -19.01 0.55 2.88
N ILE A 82 -18.13 -0.40 3.20
CA ILE A 82 -17.37 -1.19 2.21
C ILE A 82 -18.32 -2.00 1.31
N LYS A 83 -19.33 -2.65 1.91
CA LYS A 83 -20.37 -3.39 1.17
C LYS A 83 -21.17 -2.48 0.24
N ALA A 84 -21.56 -1.29 0.72
CA ALA A 84 -22.28 -0.30 -0.08
C ALA A 84 -21.46 0.19 -1.28
N ALA A 85 -20.14 0.29 -1.13
CA ALA A 85 -19.19 0.60 -2.20
C ALA A 85 -18.89 -0.60 -3.14
N LYS A 86 -19.71 -1.65 -3.08
CA LYS A 86 -19.65 -2.88 -3.90
C LYS A 86 -18.34 -3.66 -3.76
N THR A 87 -17.64 -3.53 -2.63
CA THR A 87 -16.50 -4.40 -2.32
C THR A 87 -17.01 -5.64 -1.59
N PRO A 88 -16.69 -6.86 -2.06
CA PRO A 88 -17.10 -8.10 -1.39
C PRO A 88 -16.54 -8.19 0.02
N VAL A 89 -17.37 -8.62 0.97
CA VAL A 89 -16.99 -8.87 2.37
C VAL A 89 -17.47 -10.26 2.74
N TYR A 90 -16.52 -11.15 3.01
CA TYR A 90 -16.75 -12.53 3.40
C TYR A 90 -16.41 -12.71 4.88
N LYS A 91 -17.37 -13.22 5.65
CA LYS A 91 -17.12 -13.70 7.01
C LYS A 91 -17.03 -15.22 6.97
N ILE A 92 -15.90 -15.77 7.39
CA ILE A 92 -15.60 -17.21 7.29
C ILE A 92 -15.04 -17.69 8.63
N ASN A 93 -15.57 -18.80 9.14
CA ASN A 93 -15.04 -19.43 10.34
C ASN A 93 -13.58 -19.88 10.14
N ASN A 94 -12.69 -19.54 11.07
CA ASN A 94 -11.23 -19.80 10.99
C ASN A 94 -10.55 -19.18 9.75
N ALA A 95 -10.95 -17.95 9.37
CA ALA A 95 -10.34 -17.23 8.26
C ALA A 95 -8.80 -17.15 8.39
N ASP A 96 -8.28 -16.85 9.58
CA ASP A 96 -6.87 -16.90 9.95
C ASP A 96 -6.14 -18.14 9.42
N LYS A 97 -6.67 -19.35 9.66
CA LYS A 97 -6.03 -20.59 9.25
C LYS A 97 -5.99 -20.74 7.74
N PHE A 98 -7.09 -20.40 7.06
CA PHE A 98 -7.18 -20.52 5.62
C PHE A 98 -6.32 -19.49 4.90
N LEU A 99 -6.23 -18.27 5.44
CA LEU A 99 -5.42 -17.20 4.86
C LEU A 99 -3.93 -17.44 5.12
N ASN A 100 -3.56 -18.03 6.26
CA ASN A 100 -2.17 -18.38 6.55
C ASN A 100 -1.57 -19.36 5.52
N ILE A 101 -2.38 -20.21 4.87
CA ILE A 101 -1.91 -21.11 3.79
C ILE A 101 -1.32 -20.32 2.61
N ILE A 102 -1.94 -19.20 2.27
CA ILE A 102 -1.44 -18.27 1.25
C ILE A 102 -0.59 -17.15 1.88
N LYS A 103 -0.22 -17.27 3.16
CA LYS A 103 0.48 -16.26 3.97
C LYS A 103 -0.21 -14.89 4.00
N GLU A 104 -1.53 -14.84 3.82
CA GLU A 104 -2.30 -13.60 3.97
C GLU A 104 -2.82 -13.48 5.40
N GLU A 105 -3.04 -12.24 5.83
CA GLU A 105 -3.73 -11.94 7.08
C GLU A 105 -5.20 -11.65 6.82
N GLU A 106 -6.01 -11.70 7.88
CA GLU A 106 -7.41 -11.27 7.82
C GLU A 106 -7.52 -9.79 7.40
N GLY A 107 -8.72 -9.34 7.05
CA GLY A 107 -8.96 -7.95 6.65
C GLY A 107 -8.95 -7.75 5.13
N LEU A 108 -8.30 -6.67 4.68
CA LEU A 108 -8.28 -6.29 3.26
C LEU A 108 -7.30 -7.18 2.49
N ILE A 109 -7.84 -8.01 1.59
CA ILE A 109 -7.07 -8.79 0.63
C ILE A 109 -7.08 -8.05 -0.70
N TYR A 110 -5.89 -7.70 -1.19
CA TYR A 110 -5.71 -7.08 -2.50
C TYR A 110 -5.98 -8.06 -3.65
N GLU A 111 -6.03 -7.54 -4.88
CA GLU A 111 -6.12 -8.37 -6.07
C GLU A 111 -5.09 -9.50 -6.01
N LYS A 112 -5.52 -10.75 -6.24
CA LYS A 112 -4.60 -11.90 -6.40
C LYS A 112 -4.73 -12.48 -7.80
N ARG A 113 -3.68 -13.19 -8.21
CA ARG A 113 -3.59 -13.86 -9.51
C ARG A 113 -3.04 -15.27 -9.35
N GLY A 114 -3.41 -16.17 -10.26
CA GLY A 114 -2.89 -17.55 -10.31
C GLY A 114 -3.47 -18.45 -9.21
N PHE A 115 -2.63 -19.27 -8.59
CA PHE A 115 -3.09 -20.27 -7.60
C PHE A 115 -3.71 -19.63 -6.35
N GLU A 116 -3.17 -18.51 -5.87
CA GLU A 116 -3.75 -17.76 -4.75
C GLU A 116 -5.17 -17.28 -5.06
N ALA A 117 -5.41 -16.83 -6.30
CA ALA A 117 -6.73 -16.41 -6.75
C ALA A 117 -7.70 -17.59 -6.85
N LEU A 118 -7.26 -18.74 -7.37
CA LEU A 118 -8.07 -19.95 -7.41
C LEU A 118 -8.48 -20.39 -6.02
N TYR A 119 -7.51 -20.44 -5.09
CA TYR A 119 -7.76 -20.82 -3.71
C TYR A 119 -8.76 -19.88 -3.04
N LEU A 120 -8.59 -18.56 -3.21
CA LEU A 120 -9.54 -17.57 -2.71
C LEU A 120 -10.92 -17.69 -3.37
N GLY A 121 -10.97 -17.98 -4.68
CA GLY A 121 -12.22 -18.17 -5.41
C GLY A 121 -13.04 -19.33 -4.87
N PHE A 122 -12.39 -20.45 -4.53
CA PHE A 122 -13.04 -21.57 -3.84
C PHE A 122 -13.47 -21.20 -2.42
N LEU A 123 -12.57 -20.57 -1.64
CA LEU A 123 -12.85 -20.19 -0.25
C LEU A 123 -14.03 -19.22 -0.13
N THR A 124 -14.17 -18.30 -1.10
CA THR A 124 -15.21 -17.26 -1.10
C THR A 124 -16.45 -17.62 -1.90
N GLY A 125 -16.52 -18.83 -2.47
CA GLY A 125 -17.66 -19.29 -3.26
C GLY A 125 -17.80 -18.63 -4.64
N GLN A 126 -16.77 -17.92 -5.13
CA GLN A 126 -16.72 -17.36 -6.48
C GLN A 126 -16.43 -18.41 -7.56
N GLY A 127 -16.01 -19.61 -7.16
CA GLY A 127 -15.68 -20.72 -8.05
C GLY A 127 -14.25 -20.64 -8.60
N VAL A 128 -14.04 -21.22 -9.79
CA VAL A 128 -12.72 -21.30 -10.43
C VAL A 128 -12.38 -19.96 -11.07
N THR A 129 -11.63 -19.11 -10.35
CA THR A 129 -11.16 -17.81 -10.85
C THR A 129 -9.64 -17.69 -10.77
N PHE A 130 -9.00 -17.30 -11.86
CA PHE A 130 -7.54 -17.08 -11.89
C PHE A 130 -7.14 -15.65 -11.52
N LYS A 131 -8.14 -14.81 -11.24
CA LYS A 131 -8.01 -13.42 -10.81
C LYS A 131 -9.13 -13.09 -9.84
N THR A 132 -8.78 -12.52 -8.68
CA THR A 132 -9.75 -12.05 -7.69
C THR A 132 -9.67 -10.53 -7.55
N SER A 133 -10.82 -9.88 -7.41
CA SER A 133 -10.87 -8.45 -7.09
C SER A 133 -10.57 -8.21 -5.61
N PRO A 134 -10.14 -7.00 -5.20
CA PRO A 134 -9.94 -6.68 -3.80
C PRO A 134 -11.20 -6.94 -2.97
N MET A 135 -11.04 -7.60 -1.83
CA MET A 135 -12.14 -8.06 -0.98
C MET A 135 -11.73 -8.03 0.49
N PHE A 136 -12.71 -8.09 1.38
CA PHE A 136 -12.47 -8.34 2.79
C PHE A 136 -12.76 -9.80 3.12
N VAL A 137 -11.81 -10.45 3.79
CA VAL A 137 -12.02 -11.79 4.37
C VAL A 137 -11.71 -11.69 5.86
N LEU A 138 -12.71 -11.95 6.67
CA LEU A 138 -12.65 -11.76 8.12
C LEU A 138 -13.21 -13.00 8.80
N ARG A 139 -12.74 -13.30 10.01
CA ARG A 139 -13.39 -14.32 10.84
C ARG A 139 -14.75 -13.86 11.35
N ASP A 140 -15.62 -14.82 11.64
CA ASP A 140 -16.76 -14.57 12.50
C ASP A 140 -16.27 -14.36 13.94
N GLY A 141 -16.26 -13.10 14.38
CA GLY A 141 -15.77 -12.68 15.68
C GLY A 141 -15.84 -11.18 15.89
N VAL A 142 -15.46 -10.74 17.08
CA VAL A 142 -15.31 -9.31 17.39
C VAL A 142 -14.08 -8.78 16.67
N ILE A 143 -14.29 -7.80 15.81
CA ILE A 143 -13.22 -7.15 15.06
C ILE A 143 -12.69 -6.00 15.90
N ASP A 144 -11.38 -5.96 16.12
CA ASP A 144 -10.77 -4.82 16.81
C ASP A 144 -10.98 -3.53 15.99
N LYS A 145 -11.37 -2.46 16.69
CA LYS A 145 -11.73 -1.18 16.05
C LYS A 145 -10.54 -0.52 15.35
N PHE A 146 -9.34 -0.62 15.92
CA PHE A 146 -8.14 0.02 15.36
C PHE A 146 -7.59 -0.80 14.20
N TYR A 147 -7.68 -2.12 14.31
CA TYR A 147 -7.39 -3.03 13.21
C TYR A 147 -8.33 -2.81 12.01
N MET A 148 -9.64 -2.67 12.27
CA MET A 148 -10.60 -2.35 11.21
C MET A 148 -10.33 -0.98 10.61
N LEU A 149 -9.99 0.01 11.44
CA LEU A 149 -9.67 1.35 10.99
C LEU A 149 -8.43 1.38 10.07
N HIS A 150 -7.39 0.62 10.42
CA HIS A 150 -6.20 0.44 9.59
C HIS A 150 -6.56 -0.11 8.21
N ASN A 151 -7.33 -1.20 8.19
CA ASN A 151 -7.77 -1.83 6.93
C ASN A 151 -8.72 -0.95 6.13
N PHE A 152 -9.60 -0.19 6.81
CA PHE A 152 -10.52 0.74 6.17
C PHE A 152 -9.79 1.90 5.48
N TYR A 153 -8.77 2.48 6.14
CA TYR A 153 -7.94 3.51 5.53
C TYR A 153 -7.26 2.98 4.27
N ARG A 154 -6.61 1.81 4.35
CA ARG A 154 -5.96 1.17 3.20
C ARG A 154 -6.94 0.86 2.05
N TRP A 155 -8.15 0.44 2.38
CA TRP A 155 -9.20 0.20 1.39
C TRP A 155 -9.66 1.50 0.71
N TYR A 156 -9.85 2.57 1.48
CA TYR A 156 -10.25 3.86 0.92
C TYR A 156 -9.15 4.42 0.02
N SER A 157 -7.88 4.31 0.43
CA SER A 157 -6.72 4.66 -0.40
C SER A 157 -6.70 3.89 -1.73
N LEU A 158 -6.98 2.58 -1.70
CA LEU A 158 -7.11 1.76 -2.89
C LEU A 158 -8.26 2.24 -3.79
N LYS A 159 -9.41 2.61 -3.22
CA LYS A 159 -10.57 3.12 -3.96
C LYS A 159 -10.36 4.51 -4.55
N SER A 160 -9.47 5.30 -3.95
CA SER A 160 -9.05 6.62 -4.44
C SER A 160 -7.92 6.55 -5.47
N ASP A 161 -7.65 5.37 -6.04
CA ASP A 161 -6.63 5.13 -7.06
C ASP A 161 -5.20 5.53 -6.64
N LEU A 162 -4.91 5.55 -5.33
CA LEU A 162 -3.55 5.79 -4.87
C LEU A 162 -2.61 4.64 -5.31
N PRO A 163 -1.35 4.95 -5.63
CA PRO A 163 -0.38 3.95 -6.02
C PRO A 163 0.08 3.11 -4.82
N GLY A 164 0.64 1.95 -5.10
CA GLY A 164 1.19 1.06 -4.09
C GLY A 164 0.32 -0.17 -3.84
N PHE A 165 -0.91 -0.22 -4.35
CA PHE A 165 -1.83 -1.36 -4.18
C PHE A 165 -1.87 -2.31 -5.39
N GLU A 166 -0.99 -2.14 -6.37
CA GLU A 166 -0.89 -3.03 -7.52
C GLU A 166 -0.45 -4.44 -7.08
N TYR A 167 -0.92 -5.48 -7.77
CA TYR A 167 -0.62 -6.88 -7.44
C TYR A 167 0.88 -7.16 -7.27
N ASP A 168 1.69 -6.77 -8.26
CA ASP A 168 3.14 -7.00 -8.25
C ASP A 168 3.86 -6.18 -7.18
N THR A 169 3.28 -5.05 -6.77
CA THR A 169 3.80 -4.21 -5.69
C THR A 169 3.49 -4.84 -4.33
N GLN A 170 2.23 -5.22 -4.10
CA GLN A 170 1.79 -5.85 -2.85
C GLN A 170 2.47 -7.20 -2.62
N LYS A 171 2.75 -7.97 -3.68
CA LYS A 171 3.54 -9.19 -3.59
C LYS A 171 4.96 -8.92 -3.10
N LYS A 172 5.63 -7.89 -3.64
CA LYS A 172 6.98 -7.48 -3.20
C LYS A 172 6.96 -6.92 -1.78
N PHE A 173 5.97 -6.10 -1.45
CA PHE A 173 5.80 -5.56 -0.09
C PHE A 173 5.68 -6.69 0.93
N LYS A 174 4.85 -7.69 0.64
CA LYS A 174 4.75 -8.89 1.46
C LYS A 174 6.08 -9.64 1.58
N THR A 175 6.78 -9.88 0.49
CA THR A 175 8.11 -10.51 0.55
C THR A 175 9.07 -9.70 1.41
N PHE A 176 9.09 -8.38 1.26
CA PHE A 176 9.91 -7.46 2.05
C PHE A 176 9.61 -7.51 3.56
N LEU A 177 8.35 -7.72 3.96
CA LEU A 177 7.99 -7.89 5.38
C LEU A 177 8.58 -9.18 5.99
N PHE A 178 8.80 -10.22 5.19
CA PHE A 178 9.39 -11.49 5.66
C PHE A 178 10.91 -11.57 5.46
N ASP A 179 11.43 -10.92 4.42
CA ASP A 179 12.85 -10.92 4.04
C ASP A 179 13.25 -9.53 3.56
N ASN A 180 13.96 -8.80 4.43
CA ASN A 180 14.50 -7.47 4.18
C ASN A 180 16.02 -7.49 3.94
N SER A 181 16.56 -8.64 3.48
CA SER A 181 17.99 -8.80 3.20
C SER A 181 18.50 -7.85 2.11
N GLU A 182 19.79 -7.53 2.20
CA GLU A 182 20.47 -6.69 1.23
C GLU A 182 20.48 -7.32 -0.18
N ASP A 183 20.48 -8.65 -0.25
CA ASP A 183 20.47 -9.42 -1.50
C ASP A 183 19.14 -9.27 -2.25
N LEU A 184 18.00 -9.29 -1.52
CA LEU A 184 16.70 -8.99 -2.09
C LEU A 184 16.67 -7.56 -2.65
N MET A 185 17.19 -6.59 -1.90
CA MET A 185 17.22 -5.18 -2.30
C MET A 185 18.11 -4.92 -3.51
N LYS A 186 19.26 -5.60 -3.61
CA LYS A 186 20.18 -5.52 -4.77
C LYS A 186 19.57 -6.06 -6.05
N GLY A 187 18.63 -7.00 -5.96
CA GLY A 187 17.93 -7.58 -7.10
C GLY A 187 16.77 -6.71 -7.66
N LEU A 188 16.35 -5.66 -6.95
CA LEU A 188 15.22 -4.84 -7.37
C LEU A 188 15.63 -3.79 -8.42
N SER A 189 14.78 -3.62 -9.44
CA SER A 189 14.90 -2.49 -10.35
C SER A 189 14.47 -1.19 -9.64
N LEU A 190 14.91 -0.04 -10.15
CA LEU A 190 14.50 1.26 -9.63
C LEU A 190 12.97 1.44 -9.60
N GLU A 191 12.27 0.95 -10.63
CA GLU A 191 10.80 0.96 -10.68
C GLU A 191 10.20 0.14 -9.52
N ALA A 192 10.74 -1.04 -9.26
CA ALA A 192 10.28 -1.89 -8.16
C ALA A 192 10.56 -1.27 -6.78
N ILE A 193 11.68 -0.58 -6.61
CA ILE A 193 12.01 0.16 -5.39
C ILE A 193 11.02 1.30 -5.16
N ILE A 194 10.70 2.08 -6.20
CA ILE A 194 9.75 3.19 -6.09
C ILE A 194 8.35 2.67 -5.74
N SER A 195 7.85 1.65 -6.43
CA SER A 195 6.54 1.08 -6.10
C SER A 195 6.50 0.47 -4.69
N LEU A 196 7.58 -0.19 -4.26
CA LEU A 196 7.69 -0.71 -2.90
C LEU A 196 7.66 0.43 -1.88
N GLN A 197 8.37 1.54 -2.14
CA GLN A 197 8.33 2.75 -1.31
C GLN A 197 6.92 3.32 -1.22
N GLU A 198 6.17 3.37 -2.33
CA GLU A 198 4.77 3.80 -2.34
C GLU A 198 3.91 2.89 -1.45
N ALA A 199 4.03 1.56 -1.57
CA ALA A 199 3.29 0.63 -0.72
C ALA A 199 3.62 0.77 0.78
N ILE A 200 4.90 0.93 1.12
CA ILE A 200 5.34 1.19 2.50
C ILE A 200 4.73 2.51 3.01
N ALA A 201 4.76 3.56 2.19
CA ALA A 201 4.19 4.86 2.57
C ALA A 201 2.68 4.77 2.85
N ARG A 202 1.92 4.03 2.03
CA ARG A 202 0.48 3.82 2.27
C ARG A 202 0.20 3.08 3.58
N ASP A 203 1.04 2.12 3.94
CA ASP A 203 0.91 1.37 5.21
C ASP A 203 1.27 2.24 6.42
N GLN A 204 2.33 3.06 6.29
CA GLN A 204 2.71 4.05 7.30
C GLN A 204 1.63 5.12 7.50
N GLU A 205 1.01 5.60 6.42
CA GLU A 205 -0.12 6.55 6.48
C GLU A 205 -1.32 5.96 7.24
N ALA A 206 -1.67 4.71 6.95
CA ALA A 206 -2.75 4.01 7.66
C ALA A 206 -2.43 3.85 9.15
N THR A 207 -1.20 3.44 9.49
CA THR A 207 -0.74 3.33 10.87
C THR A 207 -0.75 4.68 11.59
N ALA A 208 -0.25 5.73 10.94
CA ALA A 208 -0.25 7.10 11.47
C ALA A 208 -1.67 7.61 11.71
N PHE A 209 -2.60 7.34 10.79
CA PHE A 209 -4.00 7.71 10.95
C PHE A 209 -4.64 7.04 12.18
N VAL A 210 -4.40 5.74 12.38
CA VAL A 210 -4.89 5.03 13.57
C VAL A 210 -4.29 5.63 14.85
N LEU A 211 -2.99 5.92 14.86
CA LEU A 211 -2.31 6.54 16.01
C LEU A 211 -2.82 7.95 16.31
N GLU A 212 -3.10 8.76 15.28
CA GLU A 212 -3.73 10.07 15.46
C GLU A 212 -5.13 9.91 16.04
N TYR A 213 -5.93 8.99 15.49
CA TYR A 213 -7.27 8.71 15.99
C TYR A 213 -7.26 8.25 17.45
N THR A 214 -6.37 7.34 17.83
CA THR A 214 -6.25 6.84 19.21
C THR A 214 -5.90 7.97 20.17
N LYS A 215 -4.91 8.82 19.81
CA LYS A 215 -4.51 10.00 20.60
C LYS A 215 -5.66 10.98 20.77
N HIS A 216 -6.45 11.22 19.72
CA HIS A 216 -7.63 12.07 19.81
C HIS A 216 -8.68 11.44 20.72
N THR A 217 -9.02 10.16 20.56
CA THR A 217 -10.06 9.53 21.39
C THR A 217 -9.67 9.37 22.85
N ASP A 218 -8.44 8.93 23.13
CA ASP A 218 -7.96 8.70 24.51
C ASP A 218 -7.56 10.02 25.17
N GLY A 219 -6.99 10.95 24.41
CA GLY A 219 -6.75 12.32 24.86
C GLY A 219 -8.04 13.05 25.20
N SER A 220 -9.05 12.97 24.33
CA SER A 220 -10.38 13.54 24.60
C SER A 220 -11.07 12.86 25.78
N LYS A 221 -10.93 11.54 25.95
CA LYS A 221 -11.44 10.85 27.15
C LYS A 221 -10.77 11.35 28.42
N LYS A 222 -9.43 11.48 28.44
CA LYS A 222 -8.71 12.05 29.59
C LYS A 222 -9.10 13.49 29.89
N VAL A 223 -9.36 14.31 28.87
CA VAL A 223 -9.86 15.69 29.05
C VAL A 223 -11.28 15.69 29.60
N ILE A 224 -12.18 14.85 29.08
CA ILE A 224 -13.55 14.73 29.59
C ILE A 224 -13.56 14.16 31.02
N GLU A 225 -12.72 13.17 31.32
CA GLU A 225 -12.54 12.63 32.67
C GLU A 225 -11.99 13.69 33.62
N LYS A 226 -11.02 14.51 33.20
CA LYS A 226 -10.58 15.67 33.97
C LYS A 226 -11.70 16.69 34.17
N ILE A 227 -12.49 17.02 33.15
CA ILE A 227 -13.63 17.95 33.29
C ILE A 227 -14.70 17.38 34.24
N LYS A 228 -14.93 16.06 34.21
CA LYS A 228 -15.90 15.39 35.10
C LYS A 228 -15.39 15.23 36.53
N ASN A 229 -14.09 15.01 36.72
CA ASN A 229 -13.48 14.73 38.02
C ASN A 229 -12.92 16.00 38.72
N ASP A 230 -12.42 16.98 37.97
CA ASP A 230 -11.87 18.25 38.48
C ASP A 230 -12.90 19.40 38.49
N GLY A 231 -14.18 19.07 38.27
CA GLY A 231 -15.30 19.99 38.47
C GLY A 231 -15.84 20.59 37.18
N GLY A 232 -17.12 20.32 36.94
CA GLY A 232 -17.97 21.30 36.28
C GLY A 232 -17.76 22.65 36.97
N ALA A 233 -17.63 23.71 36.18
CA ALA A 233 -17.35 25.04 36.66
C ALA A 233 -18.22 25.38 37.88
N ASN A 234 -17.59 25.50 39.05
CA ASN A 234 -18.14 26.31 40.12
C ASN A 234 -18.01 27.76 39.63
N ILE A 235 -19.08 28.25 39.00
CA ILE A 235 -19.40 29.67 38.91
C ILE A 235 -20.44 29.93 39.99
#